data_AF-A0A444II48-F1
#
_entry.id   AF-A0A444II48-F1
#
_cell.length_a   1.000
_cell.length_b   1.000
_cell.length_c   1.000
_cell.angle_alpha   90.00
_cell.angle_beta   90.00
_cell.angle_gamma   90.00
#
_symmetry.space_group_name_H-M   'P 1'
#
loop_
_entity.id
_entity.type
_entity.pdbx_description
1 polymer ?
#
loop_
_entity_poly.entity_id
_entity_poly.type
_entity_poly.pdbx_seq_one_letter_code
_entity_poly.pdbx_strand_id
1 'polypeptide(L)' 'MAAVPALFCGCLAASIRTGAITPVLGGVGPMTIRSLMHNTPIAASMRSGLGVPQLRQM' A
#
# COMPACT_ATOMS: atom_id res chain seq x y z
N MET A 1 -22.09 -26.97 -11.62
CA MET A 1 -22.61 -25.62 -11.32
C MET A 1 -22.03 -25.23 -9.97
N ALA A 2 -21.03 -24.36 -9.77
CA ALA A 2 -20.39 -23.29 -10.55
C ALA A 2 -18.86 -23.39 -10.33
N ALA A 3 -17.94 -23.24 -11.29
CA ALA A 3 -17.65 -22.08 -12.13
C ALA A 3 -17.32 -20.82 -11.30
N VAL A 4 -16.04 -20.63 -10.94
CA VAL A 4 -15.14 -19.54 -11.42
C VAL A 4 -13.69 -19.94 -11.06
N PRO A 5 -12.83 -20.33 -12.02
CA PRO A 5 -11.39 -20.35 -11.78
C PRO A 5 -10.89 -18.90 -11.93
N ALA A 6 -10.43 -18.30 -10.83
CA ALA A 6 -9.68 -17.04 -10.90
C ALA A 6 -8.29 -17.33 -11.48
N LEU A 7 -8.26 -17.41 -12.81
CA LEU A 7 -7.09 -17.41 -13.67
C LEU A 7 -6.32 -16.10 -13.43
N PHE A 8 -5.43 -16.08 -12.44
CA PHE A 8 -4.36 -15.08 -12.42
C PHE A 8 -3.29 -15.52 -13.42
N CYS A 9 -3.23 -14.79 -14.52
CA CYS A 9 -2.34 -15.00 -15.65
C CYS A 9 -0.87 -14.98 -15.21
N GLY A 10 -0.23 -16.15 -15.31
CA GLY A 10 1.15 -16.39 -15.74
C GLY A 10 2.28 -15.50 -15.25
N CYS A 11 3.12 -16.05 -14.36
CA CYS A 11 4.57 -15.89 -14.44
C CYS A 11 5.21 -17.20 -13.97
N LEU A 12 5.97 -17.88 -14.84
CA LEU A 12 7.03 -18.81 -14.40
C LEU A 12 8.15 -17.99 -13.74
N ALA A 13 7.85 -17.30 -12.64
CA ALA A 13 8.87 -16.58 -11.90
C ALA A 13 9.81 -17.65 -11.31
N ALA A 14 11.03 -17.67 -11.83
CA ALA A 14 12.14 -18.43 -11.28
C ALA A 14 12.13 -18.33 -9.75
N SER A 15 12.44 -19.42 -9.06
CA SER A 15 12.51 -19.51 -7.60
C SER A 15 13.69 -18.69 -7.06
N ILE A 16 13.61 -17.36 -7.18
CA ILE A 16 14.51 -16.44 -6.49
C ILE A 16 13.94 -16.26 -5.09
N ARG A 17 14.57 -16.91 -4.10
CA ARG A 17 14.16 -16.82 -2.69
C ARG A 17 14.59 -15.46 -2.13
N THR A 18 13.73 -14.47 -2.29
CA THR A 18 13.90 -13.15 -1.66
C THR A 18 13.50 -13.23 -0.19
N GLY A 19 14.29 -12.63 0.72
CA GLY A 19 14.03 -12.62 2.17
C GLY A 19 12.75 -11.88 2.58
N ALA A 20 12.18 -11.05 1.71
CA ALA A 20 10.88 -10.42 1.86
C ALA A 20 10.29 -10.08 0.48
N ILE A 21 8.96 -10.22 0.34
CA ILE A 21 8.20 -9.79 -0.84
C ILE A 21 6.93 -9.06 -0.39
N THR A 22 6.52 -8.02 -1.12
CA THR A 22 5.19 -7.40 -0.94
C THR A 22 4.21 -8.10 -1.88
N PRO A 23 3.18 -8.81 -1.37
CA PRO A 23 2.22 -9.48 -2.22
C PRO A 23 1.40 -8.47 -3.04
N VAL A 24 1.02 -8.85 -4.26
CA VAL A 24 0.31 -7.97 -5.21
C VAL A 24 -1.04 -7.52 -4.63
N LEU A 25 -1.78 -8.45 -4.00
CA LEU A 25 -2.97 -8.13 -3.23
C LEU A 25 -2.58 -7.93 -1.76
N GLY A 26 -2.97 -6.80 -1.19
CA GLY A 26 -2.73 -6.49 0.23
C GLY A 26 -1.38 -5.84 0.55
N GLY A 27 -0.44 -5.75 -0.40
CA GLY A 27 0.87 -5.13 -0.20
C GLY A 27 0.85 -3.61 -0.40
N VAL A 28 1.44 -3.16 -1.51
CA VAL A 28 1.70 -1.73 -1.75
C VAL A 28 0.43 -0.90 -1.96
N GLY A 29 -0.65 -1.47 -2.50
CA GLY A 29 -1.90 -0.75 -2.76
C GLY A 29 -2.52 -0.13 -1.49
N PRO A 30 -2.85 -0.94 -0.46
CA PRO A 30 -3.33 -0.41 0.81
C PRO A 30 -2.32 0.52 1.51
N MET A 31 -1.02 0.24 1.38
CA MET A 31 0.05 1.11 1.92
C MET A 31 0.03 2.49 1.26
N THR A 32 -0.22 2.59 -0.05
CA THR A 32 -0.35 3.85 -0.79
C THR A 32 -1.53 4.67 -0.28
N ILE A 33 -2.70 4.05 -0.08
CA ILE A 33 -3.88 4.74 0.45
C ILE A 33 -3.59 5.25 1.87
N ARG A 34 -3.02 4.41 2.74
CA ARG A 34 -2.64 4.82 4.10
C ARG A 34 -1.63 5.96 4.10
N SER A 35 -0.62 5.89 3.22
CA SER A 35 0.41 6.93 3.11
C SER A 35 -0.17 8.25 2.63
N LEU A 36 -1.10 8.22 1.67
CA LEU A 36 -1.79 9.42 1.21
C LEU A 36 -2.63 10.04 2.34
N MET A 37 -3.43 9.23 3.03
CA MET A 37 -4.24 9.70 4.17
C MET A 37 -3.38 10.27 5.31
N HIS A 38 -2.19 9.70 5.54
CA HIS A 38 -1.26 10.18 6.55
C HIS A 38 -0.55 11.49 6.13
N ASN A 39 -0.08 11.56 4.89
CA ASN A 39 0.74 12.69 4.43
C ASN A 39 -0.08 13.93 4.03
N THR A 40 -1.32 13.75 3.57
CA THR A 40 -2.20 14.86 3.17
C THR A 40 -2.42 15.90 4.29
N PRO A 41 -2.82 15.52 5.52
CA PRO A 41 -2.99 16.50 6.60
C PRO A 41 -1.67 17.17 7.00
N ILE A 42 -0.54 16.45 6.96
CA ILE A 42 0.79 17.01 7.22
C ILE A 42 1.11 18.10 6.20
N ALA A 43 0.95 17.80 4.90
CA ALA A 43 1.18 18.74 3.82
C ALA A 43 0.25 19.97 3.90
N ALA A 44 -1.03 19.76 4.22
CA ALA A 44 -1.99 20.84 4.41
C ALA A 44 -1.61 21.76 5.58
N SER A 45 -1.17 21.19 6.70
CA SER A 45 -0.71 21.92 7.89
C SER A 45 0.54 22.75 7.60
N MET A 46 1.53 22.15 6.91
CA MET A 46 2.75 22.85 6.49
C MET A 46 2.43 24.01 5.53
N ARG A 47 1.53 23.79 4.56
CA ARG A 47 1.08 24.84 3.63
C ARG A 47 0.35 25.99 4.34
N SER A 48 -0.37 25.70 5.42
CA SER A 48 -1.05 26.70 6.23
C SER A 48 -0.13 27.42 7.23
N GLY A 49 1.15 27.04 7.33
CA GLY A 49 2.09 27.61 8.29
C GLY A 49 1.89 27.13 9.73
N LEU A 50 1.15 26.04 9.95
CA LEU A 50 0.79 25.52 11.28
C LEU A 50 1.81 24.52 11.85
N GLY A 51 2.87 24.20 11.10
CA GLY A 51 3.87 23.18 11.49
C GLY A 51 3.43 21.74 11.23
N VAL A 52 4.19 20.75 11.71
CA VAL A 52 3.89 19.31 11.50
C VAL A 52 2.95 18.81 12.61
N PRO A 53 1.76 18.28 12.27
CA PRO A 53 0.81 17.80 13.26
C PRO A 53 1.26 16.44 13.85
N GLN A 54 1.05 16.24 15.15
CA GLN A 54 1.26 14.96 15.83
C GLN A 54 0.06 14.04 15.57
N LEU A 55 0.18 13.19 14.54
CA LEU A 55 -0.84 12.18 14.23
C LEU A 55 -0.71 10.99 15.20
N ARG A 56 -1.79 10.68 15.90
CA ARG A 56 -1.87 9.50 16.77
C ARG A 56 -1.77 8.24 15.90
N GLN A 57 -0.81 7.38 16.22
CA GLN A 57 -0.70 6.06 15.60
C GLN A 57 -1.94 5.24 16.02
N MET A 58 -2.71 4.78 15.04
CA MET A 58 -3.87 3.90 15.24
C MET A 58 -3.44 2.44 15.22
#